data_AF-A0A158I6G6-F1
#
_entry.id   AF-A0A158I6G6-F1
#
_cell.length_a   1.000
_cell.length_b   1.000
_cell.length_c   1.000
_cell.angle_alpha   90.00
_cell.angle_beta   90.00
_cell.angle_gamma   90.00
#
_symmetry.space_group_name_H-M   'P 1'
#
loop_
_entity.id
_entity.type
_entity.pdbx_description
1 polymer ?
#
loop_
_entity_poly.entity_id
_entity_poly.type
_entity_poly.pdbx_seq_one_letter_code
_entity_poly.pdbx_strand_id
1 'polypeptide(L)' 'MTLKGKVSGEGWSVSVDTVTIADGFSCDVQVEHGGASGEFKHRFRHWQTFKTEREAVLDGLREGMVWLALKQAQTIHL' A
#
# COMPACT_ATOMS: atom_id res chain seq x y z
N MET A 1 -19.56 -0.04 -2.40
CA MET A 1 -18.51 -0.93 -2.93
C MET A 1 -17.22 -0.16 -2.77
N THR A 2 -16.20 -0.73 -2.13
CA THR A 2 -14.90 -0.06 -1.98
C THR A 2 -14.00 -0.43 -3.15
N LEU A 3 -13.37 0.57 -3.77
CA LEU A 3 -12.37 0.34 -4.81
C LEU A 3 -11.13 -0.34 -4.21
N LYS A 4 -10.60 -1.33 -4.93
CA LYS A 4 -9.36 -2.02 -4.57
C LYS A 4 -8.35 -1.89 -5.68
N GLY A 5 -7.08 -1.89 -5.31
CA GLY A 5 -5.96 -1.90 -6.25
C GLY A 5 -4.92 -2.93 -5.84
N LYS A 6 -4.22 -3.50 -6.81
CA LYS A 6 -3.08 -4.38 -6.55
C LYS A 6 -2.03 -4.22 -7.65
N VAL A 7 -0.77 -4.15 -7.24
CA VAL A 7 0.40 -4.27 -8.11
C VAL A 7 1.28 -5.38 -7.54
N SER A 8 1.86 -6.21 -8.40
CA SER A 8 2.73 -7.32 -7.99
C SER A 8 3.91 -7.45 -8.93
N GLY A 9 5.02 -7.92 -8.40
CA GLY A 9 6.20 -8.35 -9.13
C GLY A 9 6.68 -9.71 -8.63
N GLU A 10 7.88 -10.11 -9.06
CA GLU A 10 8.47 -11.37 -8.62
C GLU A 10 8.75 -11.32 -7.10
N GLY A 11 8.05 -12.16 -6.35
CA GLY A 11 8.22 -12.28 -4.90
C GLY A 11 7.64 -11.13 -4.07
N TRP A 12 6.85 -10.21 -4.64
CA TRP A 12 6.23 -9.14 -3.85
C TRP A 12 4.88 -8.67 -4.40
N SER A 13 4.07 -8.08 -3.52
CA SER A 13 2.87 -7.35 -3.93
C SER A 13 2.54 -6.17 -3.01
N VAL A 14 1.88 -5.16 -3.59
CA VAL A 14 1.27 -4.03 -2.90
C VAL A 14 -0.21 -4.05 -3.22
N SER A 15 -1.05 -4.13 -2.18
CA SER A 15 -2.52 -4.12 -2.31
C SER A 15 -3.10 -2.95 -1.53
N VAL A 16 -4.20 -2.39 -2.03
CA VAL A 16 -4.88 -1.24 -1.45
C VAL A 16 -6.37 -1.51 -1.38
N ASP A 17 -6.97 -1.21 -0.23
CA ASP A 17 -8.40 -1.25 0.00
C ASP A 17 -8.88 0.15 0.40
N THR A 18 -9.77 0.78 -0.38
CA THR A 18 -10.34 2.08 0.02
C THR A 18 -11.30 1.93 1.19
N VAL A 19 -11.38 3.00 1.97
CA VAL A 19 -12.28 3.11 3.11
C VAL A 19 -12.95 4.48 3.05
N THR A 20 -14.28 4.49 3.05
CA THR A 20 -15.07 5.71 3.22
C THR A 20 -14.92 6.21 4.65
N ILE A 21 -14.64 7.50 4.79
CA ILE A 21 -14.57 8.21 6.07
C ILE A 21 -15.49 9.44 6.00
N ALA A 22 -15.72 10.11 7.13
CA ALA A 22 -16.70 11.21 7.23
C ALA A 22 -16.52 12.28 6.14
N ASP A 23 -15.27 12.65 5.84
CA ASP A 23 -14.94 13.74 4.91
C ASP A 23 -14.31 13.27 3.59
N GLY A 24 -14.52 12.01 3.20
CA GLY A 24 -14.03 11.49 1.91
C GLY A 24 -13.57 10.03 1.98
N PHE A 25 -12.39 9.77 1.43
CA PHE A 25 -11.83 8.43 1.32
C PHE A 25 -10.41 8.38 1.86
N SER A 26 -10.07 7.28 2.50
CA SER A 26 -8.69 6.89 2.81
C SER A 26 -8.47 5.48 2.26
N CYS A 27 -7.31 4.88 2.50
CA CYS A 27 -7.06 3.51 2.12
C CYS A 27 -6.10 2.78 3.06
N ASP A 28 -6.33 1.49 3.25
CA ASP A 28 -5.35 0.59 3.86
C ASP A 28 -4.42 0.08 2.77
N VAL A 29 -3.11 0.25 2.99
CA VAL A 29 -2.04 -0.25 2.12
C VAL A 29 -1.43 -1.48 2.77
N GLN A 30 -1.27 -2.55 1.99
CA GLN A 30 -0.64 -3.79 2.41
C GLN A 30 0.51 -4.13 1.46
N VAL A 31 1.71 -4.25 2.00
CA VAL A 31 2.91 -4.68 1.29
C VAL A 31 3.26 -6.08 1.76
N GLU A 32 3.49 -6.96 0.80
CA GLU A 32 3.94 -8.34 1.02
C GLU A 32 5.19 -8.59 0.18
N HIS A 33 6.16 -9.25 0.78
CA HIS A 33 7.33 -9.78 0.08
C HIS A 33 7.56 -11.21 0.56
N GLY A 34 7.61 -12.16 -0.36
CA GLY A 34 7.92 -13.56 -0.12
C GLY A 34 9.06 -13.98 -1.06
N GLY A 35 10.18 -14.43 -0.49
CA GLY A 35 11.34 -14.86 -1.26
C GLY A 35 12.47 -15.35 -0.37
N ALA A 36 13.53 -15.88 -0.98
CA ALA A 36 14.70 -16.45 -0.27
C ALA A 36 15.44 -15.44 0.62
N SER A 37 15.27 -14.14 0.36
CA SER A 37 15.83 -13.02 1.15
C SER A 37 15.02 -12.68 2.41
N GLY A 38 13.89 -13.34 2.64
CA GLY A 38 13.03 -13.15 3.81
C GLY A 38 11.59 -12.83 3.44
N GLU A 39 10.66 -13.28 4.28
CA GLU A 39 9.25 -12.94 4.19
C GLU A 39 8.94 -11.74 5.08
N PHE A 40 8.22 -10.76 4.55
CA PHE A 40 7.60 -9.74 5.37
C PHE A 40 6.22 -9.36 4.87
N LYS A 41 5.40 -8.92 5.81
CA LYS A 41 4.08 -8.36 5.56
C LYS A 41 3.91 -7.11 6.43
N HIS A 42 3.59 -6.01 5.79
CA HIS A 42 3.34 -4.75 6.47
C HIS A 42 2.01 -4.16 5.99
N ARG A 43 1.23 -3.64 6.93
CA ARG A 43 -0.04 -2.96 6.64
C ARG A 43 -0.09 -1.64 7.38
N PHE A 44 -0.49 -0.58 6.69
CA PHE A 44 -0.65 0.75 7.26
C PHE A 44 -1.81 1.49 6.59
N ARG A 45 -2.37 2.46 7.31
CA ARG A 45 -3.41 3.36 6.80
C ARG A 45 -2.74 4.57 6.16
N HIS A 46 -3.14 4.92 4.94
CA HIS A 46 -2.65 6.13 4.27
C HIS A 46 -3.03 7.36 5.09
N TRP A 47 -2.06 8.26 5.33
CA TRP A 47 -2.21 9.40 6.23
C TRP A 47 -3.18 10.47 5.70
N GLN A 48 -3.31 10.58 4.38
CA GLN A 48 -4.13 11.59 3.70
C GLN A 48 -5.59 11.15 3.50
N THR A 49 -6.50 12.13 3.50
CA THR A 49 -7.88 12.01 3.03
C THR A 49 -8.01 12.49 1.57
N PHE A 50 -8.71 11.71 0.76
CA PHE A 50 -8.93 11.96 -0.67
C PHE A 50 -10.39 12.26 -0.97
N LYS A 51 -10.63 13.00 -2.05
CA LYS A 51 -11.99 13.34 -2.49
C LYS A 51 -12.66 12.17 -3.22
N THR A 52 -11.87 11.32 -3.85
CA THR A 52 -12.37 10.17 -4.61
C THR A 52 -11.66 8.87 -4.24
N GLU A 53 -12.37 7.75 -4.40
CA GLU A 53 -11.77 6.42 -4.24
C GLU A 53 -10.59 6.17 -5.18
N ARG A 54 -10.66 6.71 -6.41
CA ARG A 54 -9.59 6.55 -7.40
C ARG A 54 -8.29 7.19 -6.93
N GLU A 55 -8.36 8.40 -6.39
CA GLU A 55 -7.18 9.08 -5.83
C GLU A 55 -6.59 8.28 -4.68
N ALA A 56 -7.43 7.81 -3.75
CA ALA A 56 -6.99 6.99 -2.63
C ALA A 56 -6.27 5.70 -3.09
N VAL A 57 -6.80 5.00 -4.10
CA VAL A 57 -6.14 3.79 -4.64
C VAL A 57 -4.81 4.12 -5.31
N LEU A 58 -4.78 5.13 -6.18
CA LEU A 58 -3.57 5.44 -6.95
C LEU A 58 -2.44 5.92 -6.03
N ASP A 59 -2.76 6.74 -5.03
CA ASP A 59 -1.77 7.25 -4.09
C ASP A 59 -1.33 6.18 -3.08
N GLY A 60 -2.26 5.36 -2.57
CA GLY A 60 -1.93 4.20 -1.74
C GLY A 60 -1.01 3.19 -2.43
N LEU A 61 -1.22 2.93 -3.72
CA LEU A 61 -0.35 2.05 -4.50
C LEU A 61 1.05 2.68 -4.66
N ARG A 62 1.12 3.99 -4.91
CA ARG A 62 2.39 4.72 -5.00
C ARG A 62 3.15 4.69 -3.68
N GLU A 63 2.49 4.98 -2.55
CA GLU A 63 3.12 4.97 -1.23
C GLU A 63 3.63 3.56 -0.87
N GLY A 64 2.82 2.52 -1.10
CA GLY A 64 3.25 1.14 -0.86
C GLY A 64 4.45 0.71 -1.71
N MET A 65 4.53 1.16 -2.96
CA MET A 65 5.69 0.91 -3.83
C MET A 65 6.96 1.61 -3.31
N VAL A 66 6.84 2.86 -2.86
CA VAL A 66 7.97 3.60 -2.27
C VAL A 66 8.43 2.93 -0.97
N TRP A 67 7.50 2.57 -0.09
CA TRP A 67 7.80 1.87 1.15
C TRP A 67 8.53 0.55 0.88
N LEU A 68 8.04 -0.25 -0.08
CA LEU A 68 8.68 -1.51 -0.48
C LEU A 68 10.10 -1.29 -0.99
N ALA A 69 10.33 -0.28 -1.83
CA ALA A 69 11.65 0.06 -2.34
C ALA A 69 12.60 0.47 -1.20
N LEU A 70 12.13 1.29 -0.25
CA LEU A 70 12.92 1.68 0.93
C LEU A 70 13.25 0.51 1.85
N LYS A 71 12.30 -0.43 2.04
CA LYS A 71 12.53 -1.64 2.84
C LYS A 71 13.57 -2.56 2.19
N GLN A 72 13.49 -2.77 0.88
CA GLN A 72 14.48 -3.57 0.13
C GLN A 72 15.86 -2.93 0.09
N ALA A 73 15.93 -1.59 0.02
CA ALA A 73 17.18 -0.84 0.11
C ALA A 73 17.75 -0.78 1.54
N GLN A 74 17.08 -1.41 2.52
CA GLN A 74 17.44 -1.37 3.95
C GLN A 74 17.47 0.06 4.54
N THR A 75 16.77 1.01 3.92
CA THR A 75 16.65 2.38 4.42
C THR A 75 15.70 2.48 5.61
N ILE A 76 14.68 1.60 5.64
CA ILE A 76 13.74 1.45 6.76
C ILE A 76 13.79 0.03 7.29
N HIS A 77 13.73 -0.13 8.60
CA HIS A 77 13.87 -1.43 9.27
C HIS A 77 12.56 -1.97 9.88
N LEU A 78 11.44 -1.25 9.70
CA LEU A 78 10.09 -1.58 10.17
C LEU A 78 9.57 -2.92 9.67
#